data_AF-A7T5G5-F1
#
_entry.id   AF-A7T5G5-F1
#
_cell.length_a   1.000
_cell.length_b   1.000
_cell.length_c   1.000
_cell.angle_alpha   90.00
_cell.angle_beta   90.00
_cell.angle_gamma   90.00
#
_symmetry.space_group_name_H-M   'P 1'
#
loop_
_entity.id
_entity.type
_entity.pdbx_description
1 polymer ?
#
loop_
_entity_poly.entity_id
_entity_poly.type
_entity_poly.pdbx_seq_one_letter_code
_entity_poly.pdbx_strand_id
1 'polypeptide(L)' 'MSRCVSLQFHVTVHKNPNLGFSVAGGVGSTGNPFDPADETSIYVTKVQPEGPAAFGLKPGDKILEVRT' A
#
# COMPACT_ATOMS: atom_id res chain seq x y z
N MET A 1 0.23 23.13 13.42
CA MET A 1 0.51 21.73 12.99
C MET A 1 -0.61 21.31 12.08
N SER A 2 -0.43 21.37 10.76
CA SER A 2 -1.46 20.94 9.80
C SER A 2 -1.72 19.45 10.00
N ARG A 3 -2.90 19.09 10.50
CA ARG A 3 -3.37 17.71 10.42
C ARG A 3 -3.60 17.42 8.95
N CYS A 4 -2.64 16.76 8.30
CA CYS A 4 -2.83 16.21 6.97
C CYS A 4 -4.01 15.23 7.08
N VAL A 5 -5.13 15.57 6.44
CA VAL A 5 -6.30 14.69 6.44
C VAL A 5 -5.96 13.53 5.50
N SER A 6 -5.63 12.37 6.06
CA SER A 6 -5.41 11.17 5.27
C SER A 6 -6.75 10.69 4.70
N LEU A 7 -6.92 10.82 3.39
CA LEU A 7 -8.07 10.24 2.68
C LEU A 7 -7.98 8.71 2.77
N GLN A 8 -8.98 8.08 3.37
CA GLN A 8 -9.15 6.63 3.39
C GLN A 8 -10.14 6.21 2.30
N PHE A 9 -9.83 5.13 1.60
CA PHE A 9 -10.65 4.59 0.51
C PHE A 9 -10.56 3.06 0.51
N HIS A 10 -11.56 2.41 -0.09
CA HIS A 10 -11.59 0.96 -0.27
C HIS A 10 -11.33 0.61 -1.73
N VAL A 11 -10.50 -0.40 -1.96
CA VAL A 11 -10.17 -0.93 -3.29
C VAL A 11 -10.44 -2.42 -3.30
N THR A 12 -11.15 -2.89 -4.31
CA THR A 12 -11.29 -4.32 -4.59
C THR A 12 -10.29 -4.71 -5.67
N VAL A 13 -9.37 -5.62 -5.36
CA VAL A 13 -8.41 -6.16 -6.32
C VAL A 13 -8.80 -7.60 -6.66
N HIS A 14 -9.12 -7.85 -7.93
CA HIS A 14 -9.44 -9.19 -8.41
C HIS A 14 -8.15 -9.94 -8.80
N LYS A 15 -7.69 -10.84 -7.92
CA LYS A 15 -6.45 -11.61 -8.11
C LYS A 15 -6.47 -12.42 -9.42
N ASN A 16 -5.42 -12.32 -10.23
CA ASN A 16 -5.26 -13.09 -11.48
C ASN A 16 -3.81 -13.17 -12.00
N PRO A 17 -3.07 -14.29 -11.80
CA PRO A 17 -3.10 -15.15 -10.62
C PRO A 17 -2.51 -14.44 -9.38
N ASN A 18 -1.91 -13.26 -9.55
CA ASN A 18 -1.32 -12.44 -8.48
C ASN A 18 -2.15 -11.17 -8.25
N LEU A 19 -1.80 -10.39 -7.22
CA LEU A 19 -2.46 -9.12 -6.92
C LEU A 19 -1.93 -7.94 -7.77
N GLY A 20 -0.72 -8.07 -8.35
CA GLY A 20 -0.15 -7.04 -9.23
C GLY A 20 0.48 -5.84 -8.52
N PHE A 21 0.87 -5.97 -7.24
CA PHE A 21 1.62 -4.95 -6.51
C PHE A 21 2.57 -5.58 -5.50
N SER A 22 3.55 -4.81 -5.01
CA SER A 22 4.48 -5.19 -3.93
C SER A 22 4.31 -4.29 -2.72
N VAL A 23 4.72 -4.79 -1.56
CA VAL A 23 4.67 -4.05 -0.28
C VAL A 23 6.02 -4.00 0.42
N ALA A 24 6.20 -3.02 1.32
CA ALA A 24 7.29 -2.96 2.30
C ALA A 24 6.79 -2.36 3.62
N GLY A 25 7.65 -2.35 4.63
CA GLY A 25 7.28 -1.95 5.99
C GLY A 25 6.76 -3.13 6.82
N GLY A 26 6.04 -2.81 7.90
CA GLY A 26 5.64 -3.77 8.92
C GLY A 26 6.64 -3.83 10.08
N VAL A 27 6.12 -4.15 11.27
CA VAL A 27 6.89 -4.28 12.50
C VAL A 27 8.06 -5.25 12.31
N GLY A 28 9.29 -4.79 12.57
CA GLY A 28 10.51 -5.58 12.43
C GLY A 28 11.07 -5.71 11.01
N SER A 29 10.50 -5.00 10.03
CA SER A 29 11.06 -4.89 8.68
C SER A 29 12.22 -3.87 8.62
N THR A 30 12.93 -3.81 7.50
CA THR A 30 13.95 -2.79 7.21
C THR A 30 13.36 -1.39 6.93
N GLY A 31 12.07 -1.17 7.18
CA GLY A 31 11.36 0.08 6.93
C GLY A 31 10.70 0.16 5.55
N ASN A 32 10.15 1.32 5.25
CA ASN A 32 9.49 1.64 3.99
C ASN A 32 10.06 2.95 3.40
N PRO A 33 10.02 3.17 2.07
CA PRO A 33 10.65 4.34 1.46
C PRO A 33 9.77 5.61 1.47
N PHE A 34 8.54 5.55 2.00
CA PHE A 34 7.56 6.63 1.91
C PHE A 34 7.40 7.43 3.21
N ASP A 35 7.48 6.74 4.34
CA ASP A 35 7.50 7.32 5.68
C ASP A 35 8.51 6.56 6.53
N PRO A 36 9.80 6.95 6.49
CA PRO A 36 10.87 6.27 7.23
C PRO A 36 10.69 6.30 8.75
N ALA A 37 9.84 7.20 9.28
CA ALA A 37 9.54 7.27 10.71
C ALA A 37 8.42 6.29 11.12
N ASP A 38 7.66 5.75 10.16
CA ASP A 38 6.62 4.75 10.40
C ASP A 38 7.17 3.34 10.17
N GLU A 39 7.65 2.74 11.25
CA GLU A 39 8.25 1.40 11.26
C GLU A 39 7.23 0.26 11.33
N THR A 40 5.94 0.58 11.44
CA THR A 40 4.89 -0.41 11.77
C THR A 40 3.91 -0.66 10.63
N SER A 41 3.70 0.33 9.76
CA SER A 41 2.71 0.25 8.69
C SER A 41 3.23 -0.48 7.45
N ILE A 42 2.29 -1.01 6.67
CA ILE A 42 2.54 -1.64 5.38
C ILE A 42 2.23 -0.66 4.26
N TYR A 43 3.15 -0.49 3.32
CA TYR A 43 3.03 0.44 2.19
C TYR A 43 3.16 -0.27 0.86
N VAL A 44 2.36 0.13 -0.11
CA VAL A 44 2.52 -0.28 -1.52
C VAL A 44 3.81 0.35 -2.07
N THR A 45 4.74 -0.48 -2.55
CA THR A 45 6.04 0.00 -3.10
C THR A 45 6.06 0.07 -4.62
N LYS A 46 5.34 -0.83 -5.28
CA LYS A 46 5.23 -0.86 -6.74
C LYS A 46 3.88 -1.41 -7.13
N VAL A 47 3.32 -0.88 -8.21
CA VAL A 47 2.12 -1.40 -8.86
C VAL A 47 2.51 -1.81 -10.28
N GLN A 48 2.10 -3.00 -10.68
CA GLN A 48 2.32 -3.49 -12.04
C GLN A 48 1.44 -2.69 -13.01
N PRO A 49 2.02 -2.08 -14.06
CA PRO A 49 1.23 -1.47 -15.12
C PRO A 49 0.26 -2.48 -15.74
N GLU A 50 -0.98 -2.07 -15.96
CA GLU A 50 -2.07 -2.92 -16.48
C GLU A 50 -2.37 -4.18 -15.64
N GLY A 51 -1.84 -4.28 -14.42
CA GLY A 51 -2.11 -5.36 -13.49
C GLY A 51 -3.42 -5.17 -12.70
N PRO A 52 -3.85 -6.18 -11.92
CA PRO A 52 -5.12 -6.12 -11.19
C PRO A 52 -5.29 -4.93 -10.23
N ALA A 53 -4.20 -4.36 -9.74
CA ALA A 53 -4.20 -3.21 -8.85
C ALA A 53 -3.93 -1.85 -9.53
N ALA A 54 -3.68 -1.82 -10.85
CA ALA A 54 -3.20 -0.64 -11.58
C ALA A 54 -4.11 0.59 -11.46
N PHE A 55 -5.42 0.38 -11.29
CA PHE A 55 -6.41 1.47 -11.26
C PHE A 55 -6.87 1.83 -9.85
N GLY A 56 -6.45 1.08 -8.83
CA GLY A 56 -6.93 1.25 -7.45
C GLY A 56 -5.85 1.66 -6.46
N LEU A 57 -4.60 1.26 -6.70
CA LEU A 57 -3.48 1.51 -5.79
C LEU A 57 -2.35 2.27 -6.50
N LYS A 58 -1.56 3.00 -5.71
CA LYS A 58 -0.31 3.63 -6.15
C LYS A 58 0.80 3.46 -5.11
N PRO A 59 2.08 3.55 -5.52
CA PRO A 59 3.18 3.61 -4.57
C PRO A 59 2.97 4.70 -3.51
N GLY A 60 3.19 4.35 -2.24
CA GLY A 60 2.98 5.23 -1.09
C GLY A 60 1.62 5.10 -0.42
N ASP A 61 0.67 4.37 -1.01
CA ASP A 61 -0.57 4.02 -0.31
C ASP A 61 -0.27 3.12 0.90
N LYS A 62 -0.83 3.48 2.05
CA LYS A 62 -0.75 2.71 3.29
C LYS A 62 -1.91 1.72 3.36
N ILE A 63 -1.61 0.44 3.56
CA ILE A 63 -2.62 -0.60 3.74
C ILE A 63 -2.99 -0.66 5.22
N LEU A 64 -4.25 -0.33 5.53
CA LEU A 64 -4.78 -0.32 6.90
C LEU A 64 -5.49 -1.63 7.26
N GLU A 65 -6.14 -2.27 6.29
CA GLU A 65 -6.92 -3.49 6.47
C GLU A 65 -6.91 -4.29 5.16
N VAL A 66 -6.96 -5.63 5.26
CA VAL A 66 -7.18 -6.53 4.12
C VAL A 66 -8.36 -7.44 4.45
N ARG A 67 -9.28 -7.60 3.49
CA ARG A 67 -10.42 -8.53 3.58
C ARG A 67 -10.33 -9.55 2.44
N THR A 68 -10.61 -10.81 2.76
CA THR A 68 -10.57 -11.96 1.84
C THR A 68 -11.92 -12.62 1.72
#